data_AF-A0A3R7F5H3-F1
#
_entry.id   AF-A0A3R7F5H3-F1
#
_cell.length_a   1.000
_cell.length_b   1.000
_cell.length_c   1.000
_cell.angle_alpha   90.00
_cell.angle_beta   90.00
_cell.angle_gamma   90.00
#
_symmetry.space_group_name_H-M   'P 1'
#
loop_
_entity.id
_entity.type
_entity.pdbx_description
1 polymer ?
#
loop_
_entity_poly.entity_id
_entity_poly.type
_entity_poly.pdbx_seq_one_letter_code
_entity_poly.pdbx_strand_id
1 'polypeptide(L)'
;MLDTAKELGFSTVALTIQDVRASPPEAVSPDGLRVVWRIDLKPEEAQPSLLARLRRRFTVIAVSCSSRREFRRALRTRVDLVFQSRPFTMNLSDVRVLSLSGKFFELNLKPLMYVEGIEMARLLKHIRRSVRLLRKLDIPVTVSSWASEPHELTAPLELPQHLALVDVNPHECYGWVSENPAKLLELCESRRMGLPDGVRILEV
;
A
#
# COMPACT_ATOMS: atom_id res chain seq x y z
N MET A 1 -10.54 -16.53 4.23
CA MET A 1 -9.53 -15.43 4.22
C MET A 1 -9.87 -14.35 5.23
N LEU A 2 -11.09 -13.80 5.25
CA LEU A 2 -11.47 -12.79 6.26
C LEU A 2 -11.46 -13.34 7.69
N ASP A 3 -11.96 -14.57 7.91
CA ASP A 3 -11.90 -15.22 9.22
C ASP A 3 -10.45 -15.43 9.67
N THR A 4 -9.59 -15.94 8.78
CA THR A 4 -8.15 -16.09 9.02
C THR A 4 -7.49 -14.75 9.37
N ALA A 5 -7.83 -13.67 8.65
CA ALA A 5 -7.31 -12.35 8.99
C ALA A 5 -7.78 -11.89 10.38
N LYS A 6 -9.03 -12.18 10.75
CA LYS A 6 -9.52 -11.88 12.09
C LYS A 6 -8.77 -12.67 13.16
N GLU A 7 -8.57 -13.97 12.96
CA GLU A 7 -7.81 -14.85 13.86
C GLU A 7 -6.35 -14.41 14.03
N LEU A 8 -5.72 -13.93 12.95
CA LEU A 8 -4.36 -13.37 12.97
C LEU A 8 -4.28 -11.98 13.61
N GLY A 9 -5.40 -11.41 14.05
CA GLY A 9 -5.45 -10.15 14.78
C GLY A 9 -5.51 -8.89 13.91
N PHE A 10 -5.92 -9.00 12.65
CA PHE A 10 -6.18 -7.80 11.83
C PHE A 10 -7.43 -7.07 12.34
N SER A 11 -7.34 -5.74 12.42
CA SER A 11 -8.49 -4.86 12.70
C SER A 11 -9.14 -4.32 11.43
N THR A 12 -8.36 -4.20 10.34
CA THR A 12 -8.83 -3.75 9.04
C THR A 12 -8.12 -4.50 7.93
N VAL A 13 -8.84 -4.86 6.88
CA VAL A 13 -8.30 -5.46 5.65
C VAL A 13 -8.77 -4.69 4.43
N ALA A 14 -7.84 -4.47 3.49
CA ALA A 14 -8.15 -3.89 2.20
C ALA A 14 -8.25 -5.01 1.15
N LEU A 15 -9.46 -5.25 0.63
CA LEU A 15 -9.68 -6.22 -0.44
C LEU A 15 -9.45 -5.54 -1.80
N THR A 16 -8.63 -6.16 -2.63
CA THR A 16 -8.18 -5.59 -3.90
C THR A 16 -9.01 -6.10 -5.08
N ILE A 17 -9.44 -5.17 -5.93
CA ILE A 17 -9.99 -5.43 -7.26
C ILE A 17 -9.04 -4.86 -8.31
N GLN A 18 -8.87 -5.55 -9.43
CA GLN A 18 -8.03 -5.09 -10.55
C GLN A 18 -8.85 -4.65 -11.78
N ASP A 19 -10.10 -5.12 -11.94
CA ASP A 19 -10.96 -4.67 -13.05
C ASP A 19 -11.63 -3.33 -12.72
N VAL A 20 -11.25 -2.27 -13.43
CA VAL A 20 -11.82 -0.90 -13.31
C VAL A 20 -13.32 -0.82 -13.56
N ARG A 21 -13.90 -1.83 -14.22
CA ARG A 21 -15.34 -1.94 -14.48
C ARG A 21 -16.07 -2.61 -13.31
N ALA A 22 -15.41 -3.51 -12.58
CA ALA A 22 -16.01 -4.22 -11.46
C ALA A 22 -16.37 -3.28 -10.31
N SER A 23 -17.52 -3.54 -9.68
CA SER A 23 -17.90 -2.91 -8.43
C SER A 23 -17.37 -3.76 -7.28
N PRO A 24 -17.02 -3.14 -6.14
CA PRO A 24 -16.94 -3.85 -4.88
C PRO A 24 -18.18 -4.71 -4.66
N PRO A 25 -18.04 -6.04 -4.47
CA PRO A 25 -19.15 -6.84 -4.01
C PRO A 25 -19.52 -6.47 -2.57
N GLU A 26 -20.69 -6.88 -2.13
CA GLU A 26 -21.02 -6.84 -0.71
C GLU A 26 -20.15 -7.88 0.01
N ALA A 27 -19.40 -7.45 1.03
CA ALA A 27 -18.57 -8.34 1.84
C ALA A 27 -19.22 -8.52 3.20
N VAL A 28 -19.49 -9.78 3.55
CA VAL A 28 -19.82 -10.16 4.93
C VAL A 28 -18.52 -10.15 5.73
N SER A 29 -18.37 -9.17 6.62
CA SER A 29 -17.18 -9.05 7.46
C SER A 29 -17.42 -9.72 8.81
N PRO A 30 -16.46 -10.51 9.33
CA PRO A 30 -16.50 -10.99 10.71
C PRO A 30 -16.60 -9.83 11.71
N ASP A 31 -17.25 -10.08 12.85
CA ASP A 31 -17.42 -9.07 13.89
C ASP A 31 -16.08 -8.48 14.34
N GLY A 32 -16.00 -7.13 14.35
CA GLY A 32 -14.79 -6.41 14.70
C GLY A 32 -13.65 -6.53 13.69
N LEU A 33 -13.90 -6.96 12.45
CA LEU A 33 -13.01 -6.75 11.31
C LEU A 33 -13.63 -5.69 10.40
N ARG A 34 -12.88 -4.62 10.09
CA ARG A 34 -13.30 -3.66 9.06
C ARG A 34 -12.80 -4.11 7.69
N VAL A 35 -13.69 -4.15 6.70
CA VAL A 35 -13.32 -4.38 5.30
C VAL A 35 -13.39 -3.06 4.55
N VAL A 36 -12.34 -2.74 3.81
CA VAL A 36 -12.31 -1.61 2.86
C VAL A 36 -11.95 -2.10 1.48
N TRP A 37 -12.43 -1.38 0.46
CA TRP A 37 -12.20 -1.75 -0.93
C TRP A 37 -11.07 -0.93 -1.55
N ARG A 38 -10.15 -1.65 -2.16
CA ARG A 38 -8.99 -1.12 -2.89
C ARG A 38 -9.11 -1.46 -4.37
N ILE A 39 -8.68 -0.54 -5.23
CA ILE A 39 -8.44 -0.83 -6.64
C ILE A 39 -6.99 -0.56 -7.02
N ASP A 40 -6.39 -1.51 -7.72
CA ASP A 40 -5.06 -1.36 -8.31
C ASP A 40 -5.16 -1.04 -9.79
N LEU A 41 -4.60 0.10 -10.17
CA LEU A 41 -4.57 0.56 -11.55
C LEU A 41 -3.21 0.33 -12.17
N LYS A 42 -3.21 0.20 -13.49
CA LYS A 42 -2.01 0.46 -14.29
C LYS A 42 -1.78 1.98 -14.44
N PRO A 43 -0.54 2.42 -14.65
CA PRO A 43 -0.21 3.85 -14.78
C PRO A 43 -0.93 4.56 -15.94
N GLU A 44 -1.29 3.84 -17.00
CA GLU A 44 -2.06 4.35 -18.12
C GLU A 44 -3.55 4.56 -17.81
N GLU A 45 -4.09 3.82 -16.85
CA GLU A 45 -5.50 3.86 -16.43
C GLU A 45 -5.77 5.00 -15.44
N ALA A 46 -4.75 5.49 -14.73
CA ALA A 46 -4.85 6.52 -13.70
C ALA A 46 -5.15 7.96 -14.23
N GLN A 47 -6.10 8.06 -15.17
CA GLN A 47 -6.58 9.30 -15.74
C GLN A 47 -7.55 10.03 -14.80
N PRO A 48 -7.56 11.37 -14.75
CA PRO A 48 -8.36 12.13 -13.80
C PRO A 48 -9.86 11.81 -13.79
N SER A 49 -10.46 11.56 -14.96
CA SER A 49 -11.89 11.22 -15.12
C SER A 49 -12.21 9.84 -14.54
N LEU A 50 -11.36 8.84 -14.78
CA LEU A 50 -11.52 7.51 -14.21
C LEU A 50 -11.36 7.55 -12.69
N LEU A 51 -10.33 8.25 -12.20
CA LEU A 51 -10.08 8.39 -10.75
C LEU A 51 -11.26 9.01 -10.01
N ALA A 52 -11.89 10.05 -10.58
CA ALA A 52 -13.07 10.67 -9.98
C ALA A 52 -14.25 9.69 -9.86
N ARG A 53 -14.44 8.82 -10.86
CA ARG A 53 -15.47 7.78 -10.84
C ARG A 53 -15.15 6.67 -9.84
N LEU A 54 -13.90 6.21 -9.80
CA LEU A 54 -13.45 5.15 -8.91
C LEU A 54 -13.47 5.56 -7.44
N ARG A 55 -13.14 6.81 -7.13
CA ARG A 55 -13.12 7.34 -5.76
C ARG A 55 -14.46 7.19 -5.03
N ARG A 56 -15.59 7.21 -5.76
CA ARG A 56 -16.92 7.01 -5.19
C ARG A 56 -17.17 5.56 -4.74
N ARG A 57 -16.49 4.61 -5.39
CA ARG A 57 -16.68 3.16 -5.22
C ARG A 57 -15.62 2.54 -4.30
N PHE A 58 -14.38 2.98 -4.42
CA PHE A 58 -13.22 2.42 -3.74
C PHE A 58 -12.70 3.41 -2.69
N THR A 59 -12.40 2.91 -1.50
CA THR A 59 -11.74 3.69 -0.45
C THR A 59 -10.32 4.01 -0.88
N VAL A 60 -9.56 3.00 -1.30
CA VAL A 60 -8.13 3.13 -1.65
C VAL A 60 -7.94 2.97 -3.15
N ILE A 61 -7.22 3.90 -3.78
CA ILE A 61 -6.81 3.79 -5.19
C ILE A 61 -5.28 3.75 -5.24
N ALA A 62 -4.75 2.66 -5.78
CA ALA A 62 -3.32 2.40 -5.88
C ALA A 62 -2.87 2.28 -7.34
N VAL A 63 -1.57 2.45 -7.59
CA VAL A 63 -0.96 2.17 -8.90
C VAL A 63 0.18 1.17 -8.78
N SER A 64 0.06 0.11 -9.56
CA SER A 64 1.08 -0.91 -9.76
C SER A 64 2.12 -0.42 -10.77
N CYS A 65 3.38 -0.29 -10.34
CA CYS A 65 4.46 0.20 -11.21
C CYS A 65 5.47 -0.92 -11.49
N SER A 66 5.72 -1.21 -12.76
CA SER A 66 6.72 -2.19 -13.20
C SER A 66 8.03 -1.55 -13.67
N SER A 67 8.03 -0.22 -13.86
CA SER A 67 9.21 0.53 -14.29
C SER A 67 9.31 1.89 -13.60
N ARG A 68 10.53 2.46 -13.59
CA ARG A 68 10.76 3.82 -13.08
C ARG A 68 9.97 4.90 -13.83
N ARG A 69 9.73 4.70 -15.14
CA ARG A 69 8.91 5.60 -15.97
C ARG A 69 7.45 5.60 -15.52
N GLU A 70 6.91 4.41 -15.31
CA GLU A 70 5.55 4.19 -14.78
C GLU A 70 5.38 4.81 -13.40
N PHE A 71 6.34 4.60 -12.51
CA PHE A 71 6.35 5.19 -11.19
C PHE A 71 6.26 6.72 -11.25
N ARG A 72 7.14 7.37 -12.02
CA ARG A 72 7.11 8.84 -12.19
C ARG A 72 5.81 9.34 -12.81
N ARG A 73 5.17 8.56 -13.68
CA ARG A 73 3.86 8.89 -14.23
C ARG A 73 2.80 8.83 -13.13
N ALA A 74 2.78 7.74 -12.35
CA ALA A 74 1.83 7.53 -11.25
C ALA A 74 1.91 8.65 -10.20
N LEU A 75 3.12 9.14 -9.86
CA LEU A 75 3.31 10.22 -8.90
C LEU A 75 2.60 11.54 -9.27
N ARG A 76 2.33 11.77 -10.57
CA ARG A 76 1.60 12.96 -11.07
C ARG A 76 0.08 12.82 -11.05
N THR A 77 -0.43 11.66 -10.65
CA THR A 77 -1.87 11.37 -10.61
C THR A 77 -2.42 11.59 -9.20
N ARG A 78 -3.74 11.43 -9.02
CA ARG A 78 -4.44 11.62 -7.73
C ARG A 78 -4.71 10.30 -6.98
N VAL A 79 -3.87 9.28 -7.23
CA VAL A 79 -3.91 8.02 -6.48
C VAL A 79 -3.34 8.20 -5.07
N ASP A 80 -3.69 7.30 -4.15
CA ASP A 80 -3.33 7.42 -2.73
C ASP A 80 -1.97 6.79 -2.44
N LEU A 81 -1.68 5.66 -3.10
CA LEU A 81 -0.46 4.90 -2.89
C LEU A 81 0.10 4.33 -4.19
N VAL A 82 1.40 4.08 -4.18
CA VAL A 82 2.13 3.46 -5.30
C VAL A 82 2.99 2.32 -4.77
N PHE A 83 3.17 1.27 -5.58
CA PHE A 83 4.04 0.15 -5.23
C PHE A 83 4.76 -0.40 -6.46
N GLN A 84 5.81 -1.17 -6.21
CA GLN A 84 6.55 -1.86 -7.24
C GLN A 84 5.98 -3.26 -7.44
N SER A 85 5.32 -3.52 -8.57
CA SER A 85 4.93 -4.90 -8.94
C SER A 85 6.08 -5.70 -9.53
N ARG A 86 7.10 -5.00 -10.02
CA ARG A 86 8.40 -5.57 -10.35
C ARG A 86 9.50 -4.69 -9.77
N PRO A 87 10.55 -5.27 -9.15
CA PRO A 87 11.69 -4.51 -8.67
C PRO A 87 12.30 -3.60 -9.74
N PHE A 88 12.36 -2.30 -9.49
CA PHE A 88 13.15 -1.35 -10.29
C PHE A 88 13.85 -0.35 -9.38
N THR A 89 15.08 0.02 -9.73
CA THR A 89 15.88 0.93 -8.91
C THR A 89 15.29 2.34 -8.90
N MET A 90 14.89 2.81 -7.72
CA MET A 90 14.61 4.21 -7.46
C MET A 90 15.90 4.95 -7.11
N ASN A 91 16.02 6.20 -7.52
CA ASN A 91 17.09 7.08 -7.06
C ASN A 91 16.55 8.20 -6.17
N LEU A 92 17.45 9.03 -5.63
CA LEU A 92 17.06 10.13 -4.75
C LEU A 92 16.06 11.10 -5.39
N SER A 93 16.17 11.37 -6.70
CA SER A 93 15.21 12.23 -7.40
C SER A 93 13.81 11.63 -7.45
N ASP A 94 13.68 10.31 -7.62
CA ASP A 94 12.37 9.65 -7.64
C ASP A 94 11.69 9.74 -6.28
N VAL A 95 12.46 9.53 -5.21
CA VAL A 95 11.93 9.61 -3.83
C VAL A 95 11.62 11.05 -3.42
N ARG A 96 12.37 12.05 -3.90
CA ARG A 96 12.00 13.47 -3.73
C ARG A 96 10.69 13.83 -4.42
N VAL A 97 10.43 13.29 -5.61
CA VAL A 97 9.13 13.52 -6.27
C VAL A 97 8.02 12.84 -5.47
N LEU A 98 8.28 11.64 -4.91
CA LEU A 98 7.32 10.96 -4.05
C LEU A 98 7.02 11.76 -2.78
N SER A 99 8.02 12.30 -2.08
CA SER A 99 7.82 13.11 -0.87
C SER A 99 6.95 14.34 -1.12
N LEU A 100 7.12 14.99 -2.29
CA LEU A 100 6.31 16.14 -2.69
C LEU A 100 4.91 15.76 -3.19
N SER A 101 4.67 14.50 -3.50
CA SER A 101 3.40 14.05 -4.10
C SER A 101 2.30 13.76 -3.08
N GLY A 102 2.62 13.71 -1.78
CA GLY A 102 1.68 13.38 -0.70
C GLY A 102 1.13 11.95 -0.75
N LYS A 103 1.81 11.04 -1.48
CA LYS A 103 1.40 9.63 -1.67
C LYS A 103 2.15 8.71 -0.73
N PHE A 104 1.50 7.62 -0.37
CA PHE A 104 2.13 6.53 0.38
C PHE A 104 2.89 5.61 -0.58
N PHE A 105 3.98 5.03 -0.08
CA PHE A 105 4.64 3.93 -0.77
C PHE A 105 4.26 2.62 -0.08
N GLU A 106 3.84 1.63 -0.84
CA GLU A 106 3.58 0.31 -0.30
C GLU A 106 4.75 -0.63 -0.62
N LEU A 107 5.28 -1.25 0.45
CA LEU A 107 6.26 -2.32 0.36
C LEU A 107 5.54 -3.68 0.40
N ASN A 108 5.51 -4.33 -0.75
CA ASN A 108 4.97 -5.67 -0.91
C ASN A 108 6.00 -6.73 -0.48
N LEU A 109 5.65 -7.56 0.51
CA LEU A 109 6.52 -8.63 1.01
C LEU A 109 6.32 -9.97 0.30
N LYS A 110 5.26 -10.14 -0.51
CA LYS A 110 4.98 -11.39 -1.23
C LYS A 110 6.19 -11.97 -1.96
N PRO A 111 7.02 -11.18 -2.68
CA PRO A 111 8.18 -11.72 -3.37
C PRO A 111 9.19 -12.43 -2.45
N LEU A 112 9.23 -12.10 -1.15
CA LEU A 112 10.11 -12.77 -0.18
C LEU A 112 9.67 -14.22 0.11
N MET A 113 8.43 -14.60 -0.20
CA MET A 113 7.92 -15.95 0.06
C MET A 113 8.22 -16.95 -1.06
N TYR A 114 8.52 -16.49 -2.27
CA TYR A 114 8.66 -17.36 -3.47
C TYR A 114 10.03 -17.32 -4.12
N VAL A 115 10.96 -16.51 -3.62
CA VAL A 115 12.27 -16.32 -4.22
C VAL A 115 13.32 -16.93 -3.31
N GLU A 116 14.26 -17.69 -3.88
CA GLU A 116 15.31 -18.38 -3.13
C GLU A 116 16.71 -18.09 -3.67
N GLY A 117 17.74 -18.48 -2.90
CA GLY A 117 19.14 -18.44 -3.32
C GLY A 117 19.65 -17.06 -3.77
N ILE A 118 20.27 -17.00 -4.94
CA ILE A 118 20.89 -15.78 -5.49
C ILE A 118 19.85 -14.70 -5.78
N GLU A 119 18.66 -15.09 -6.24
CA GLU A 119 17.58 -14.15 -6.52
C GLU A 119 17.05 -13.51 -5.22
N MET A 120 17.00 -14.26 -4.12
CA MET A 120 16.62 -13.72 -2.80
C MET A 120 17.63 -12.67 -2.35
N ALA A 121 18.93 -12.95 -2.48
CA ALA A 121 19.98 -11.98 -2.14
C ALA A 121 19.89 -10.69 -2.99
N ARG A 122 19.56 -10.81 -4.28
CA ARG A 122 19.34 -9.66 -5.18
C ARG A 122 18.10 -8.86 -4.78
N LEU A 123 17.00 -9.54 -4.46
CA LEU A 123 15.76 -8.92 -4.01
C LEU A 123 15.94 -8.17 -2.70
N LEU A 124 16.56 -8.80 -1.69
CA LEU A 124 16.85 -8.15 -0.41
C LEU A 124 17.75 -6.92 -0.57
N LYS A 125 18.79 -7.02 -1.41
CA LYS A 125 19.66 -5.87 -1.74
C LYS A 125 18.87 -4.74 -2.40
N HIS A 126 17.93 -5.07 -3.29
CA HIS A 126 17.06 -4.10 -3.94
C HIS A 126 16.11 -3.42 -2.94
N ILE A 127 15.44 -4.19 -2.09
CA ILE A 127 14.50 -3.66 -1.08
C ILE A 127 15.26 -2.78 -0.08
N ARG A 128 16.41 -3.23 0.46
CA ARG A 128 17.26 -2.45 1.38
C ARG A 128 17.65 -1.09 0.80
N ARG A 129 18.03 -1.04 -0.48
CA ARG A 129 18.34 0.22 -1.18
C ARG A 129 17.13 1.15 -1.25
N SER A 130 15.97 0.59 -1.58
CA SER A 130 14.71 1.35 -1.67
C SER A 130 14.29 1.88 -0.30
N VAL A 131 14.24 1.01 0.71
CA VAL A 131 13.96 1.34 2.13
C VAL A 131 14.87 2.45 2.62
N ARG A 132 16.18 2.37 2.39
CA ARG A 132 17.14 3.40 2.80
C ARG A 132 16.79 4.77 2.23
N LEU A 133 16.38 4.84 0.96
CA LEU A 133 16.01 6.12 0.33
C LEU A 133 14.67 6.64 0.86
N LEU A 134 13.67 5.77 1.03
CA LEU A 134 12.37 6.11 1.57
C LEU A 134 12.49 6.69 2.99
N ARG A 135 13.29 6.03 3.84
CA ARG A 135 13.60 6.49 5.21
C ARG A 135 14.33 7.82 5.23
N LYS A 136 15.30 8.02 4.33
CA LYS A 136 16.08 9.27 4.26
C LYS A 136 15.23 10.52 3.99
N LEU A 137 14.04 10.36 3.40
CA LEU A 137 13.13 11.46 3.05
C LEU A 137 11.78 11.34 3.77
N ASP A 138 11.72 10.57 4.87
CA ASP A 138 10.54 10.40 5.71
C ASP A 138 9.26 10.07 4.91
N ILE A 139 9.42 9.24 3.88
CA ILE A 139 8.29 8.81 3.07
C ILE A 139 7.35 7.96 3.92
N PRO A 140 6.03 8.22 3.92
CA PRO A 140 5.09 7.34 4.59
C PRO A 140 5.00 6.00 3.85
N VAL A 141 5.48 4.94 4.50
CA VAL A 141 5.47 3.57 3.96
C VAL A 141 4.39 2.74 4.63
N THR A 142 3.65 1.97 3.84
CA THR A 142 2.77 0.88 4.31
C THR A 142 3.36 -0.46 3.91
N VAL A 143 3.04 -1.52 4.66
CA VAL A 143 3.53 -2.88 4.39
C VAL A 143 2.34 -3.81 4.18
N SER A 144 2.49 -4.73 3.25
CA SER A 144 1.43 -5.67 2.86
C SER A 144 2.00 -7.05 2.52
N SER A 145 1.25 -8.08 2.90
CA SER A 145 1.55 -9.48 2.57
C SER A 145 1.14 -9.84 1.14
N TRP A 146 0.20 -9.11 0.53
CA TRP A 146 -0.36 -9.40 -0.80
C TRP A 146 -0.86 -10.84 -0.97
N ALA A 147 -1.39 -11.39 0.12
CA ALA A 147 -1.94 -12.72 0.16
C ALA A 147 -3.09 -12.86 -0.87
N SER A 148 -2.95 -13.82 -1.79
CA SER A 148 -4.05 -14.32 -2.63
C SER A 148 -4.76 -15.50 -1.99
N GLU A 149 -4.11 -16.17 -1.04
CA GLU A 149 -4.64 -17.33 -0.32
C GLU A 149 -4.52 -17.15 1.20
N PRO A 150 -5.36 -17.80 2.02
CA PRO A 150 -5.33 -17.64 3.48
C PRO A 150 -3.98 -17.94 4.13
N HIS A 151 -3.23 -18.94 3.62
CA HIS A 151 -1.93 -19.34 4.16
C HIS A 151 -0.79 -18.36 3.80
N GLU A 152 -1.04 -17.41 2.90
CA GLU A 152 -0.11 -16.35 2.54
C GLU A 152 -0.27 -15.12 3.47
N LEU A 153 -1.25 -15.12 4.38
CA LEU A 153 -1.43 -14.06 5.36
C LEU A 153 -0.35 -14.16 6.44
N THR A 154 0.33 -13.05 6.68
CA THR A 154 1.27 -12.88 7.79
C THR A 154 0.60 -12.05 8.88
N ALA A 155 0.67 -12.48 10.14
CA ALA A 155 0.07 -11.71 11.23
C ALA A 155 0.69 -10.31 11.31
N PRO A 156 -0.07 -9.24 11.66
CA PRO A 156 0.48 -7.89 11.75
C PRO A 156 1.68 -7.78 12.69
N LEU A 157 1.69 -8.56 13.78
CA LEU A 157 2.79 -8.59 14.76
C LEU A 157 4.05 -9.31 14.26
N GLU A 158 3.95 -10.10 13.19
CA GLU A 158 5.07 -10.83 12.57
C GLU A 158 5.70 -10.06 11.40
N LEU A 159 4.96 -9.13 10.78
CA LEU A 159 5.48 -8.28 9.71
C LEU A 159 6.76 -7.52 10.09
N PRO A 160 6.92 -6.96 11.33
CA PRO A 160 8.18 -6.34 11.75
C PRO A 160 9.41 -7.24 11.64
N GLN A 161 9.27 -8.55 11.83
CA GLN A 161 10.38 -9.50 11.74
C GLN A 161 10.89 -9.64 10.29
N HIS A 162 9.96 -9.62 9.33
CA HIS A 162 10.31 -9.61 7.91
C HIS A 162 10.99 -8.30 7.50
N LEU A 163 10.56 -7.18 8.08
CA LEU A 163 11.15 -5.87 7.82
C LEU A 163 12.56 -5.72 8.40
N ALA A 164 12.88 -6.46 9.47
CA ALA A 164 14.25 -6.54 10.00
C ALA A 164 15.25 -7.08 8.96
N LEU A 165 14.82 -7.97 8.05
CA LEU A 165 15.65 -8.48 6.95
C LEU A 165 16.09 -7.37 5.98
N VAL A 166 15.39 -6.24 5.97
CA VAL A 166 15.65 -5.11 5.07
C VAL A 166 16.09 -3.85 5.81
N ASP A 167 16.70 -4.04 6.99
CA ASP A 167 17.32 -3.01 7.83
C ASP A 167 16.34 -1.95 8.35
N VAL A 168 15.07 -2.32 8.56
CA VAL A 168 14.09 -1.49 9.27
C VAL A 168 14.09 -1.89 10.74
N ASN A 169 14.22 -0.92 11.64
CA ASN A 169 14.21 -1.21 13.08
C ASN A 169 12.77 -1.48 13.57
N PRO A 170 12.58 -2.24 14.66
CA PRO A 170 11.26 -2.60 15.17
C PRO A 170 10.35 -1.40 15.49
N HIS A 171 10.91 -0.29 15.99
CA HIS A 171 10.13 0.91 16.31
C HIS A 171 9.50 1.54 15.06
N GLU A 172 10.25 1.63 13.96
CA GLU A 172 9.75 2.12 12.67
C GLU A 172 8.75 1.14 12.04
N CYS A 173 8.95 -0.17 12.23
CA CYS A 173 8.06 -1.20 11.69
C CYS A 173 6.61 -1.03 12.16
N TYR A 174 6.38 -0.69 13.43
CA TYR A 174 5.03 -0.45 13.95
C TYR A 174 4.32 0.69 13.22
N GLY A 175 5.05 1.77 12.92
CA GLY A 175 4.55 2.87 12.11
C GLY A 175 4.13 2.41 10.71
N TRP A 176 4.89 1.52 10.08
CA TRP A 176 4.62 1.04 8.72
C TRP A 176 3.46 0.04 8.63
N VAL A 177 3.25 -0.74 9.70
CA VAL A 177 2.22 -1.80 9.74
C VAL A 177 0.89 -1.30 10.32
N SER A 178 0.92 -0.35 11.25
CA SER A 178 -0.27 0.10 11.98
C SER A 178 -0.61 1.57 11.70
N GLU A 179 0.28 2.50 12.04
CA GLU A 179 -0.04 3.93 12.00
C GLU A 179 -0.21 4.49 10.58
N ASN A 180 0.72 4.18 9.68
CA ASN A 180 0.70 4.68 8.31
C ASN A 180 -0.51 4.15 7.52
N PRO A 181 -0.86 2.85 7.58
CA PRO A 181 -2.11 2.36 7.01
C PRO A 181 -3.35 3.04 7.59
N ALA A 182 -3.40 3.29 8.90
CA ALA A 182 -4.53 4.00 9.52
C ALA A 182 -4.64 5.45 9.02
N LYS A 183 -3.53 6.20 8.98
CA LYS A 183 -3.45 7.56 8.41
C LYS A 183 -3.84 7.58 6.93
N LEU A 184 -3.38 6.60 6.15
CA LEU A 184 -3.75 6.44 4.75
C LEU A 184 -5.27 6.29 4.60
N LEU A 185 -5.90 5.41 5.40
CA LEU A 185 -7.34 5.18 5.32
C LEU A 185 -8.14 6.41 5.73
N GLU A 186 -7.73 7.13 6.78
CA GLU A 186 -8.36 8.39 7.18
C GLU A 186 -8.37 9.40 6.02
N LEU A 187 -7.22 9.61 5.38
CA LEU A 187 -7.10 10.51 4.22
C LEU A 187 -7.94 10.04 3.03
N CYS A 188 -7.97 8.73 2.77
CA CYS A 188 -8.76 8.15 1.69
C CYS A 188 -10.27 8.38 1.89
N GLU A 189 -10.78 8.20 3.11
CA GLU A 189 -12.19 8.41 3.44
C GLU A 189 -12.55 9.90 3.35
N SER A 190 -11.70 10.80 3.86
CA SER A 190 -11.90 12.25 3.71
C SER A 190 -11.98 12.67 2.24
N ARG A 191 -11.06 12.18 1.39
CA ARG A 191 -11.09 12.44 -0.06
C ARG A 191 -12.32 11.87 -0.73
N ARG A 192 -12.82 10.72 -0.27
CA ARG A 192 -14.04 10.08 -0.77
C ARG A 192 -15.30 10.89 -0.43
N MET A 193 -15.34 11.50 0.75
CA MET A 193 -16.39 12.45 1.17
C MET A 193 -16.29 13.82 0.49
N GLY A 194 -15.21 14.09 -0.25
CA GLY A 194 -14.98 15.37 -0.90
C GLY A 194 -14.49 16.47 0.04
N LEU A 195 -13.97 16.10 1.22
CA LEU A 195 -13.38 17.06 2.15
C LEU A 195 -12.03 17.56 1.61
N PRO A 196 -11.74 18.87 1.71
CA PRO A 196 -10.41 19.41 1.43
C PRO A 196 -9.35 18.83 2.37
N ASP A 197 -8.10 18.77 1.90
CA ASP A 197 -6.97 18.34 2.74
C ASP A 197 -6.88 19.25 3.99
N GLY A 198 -6.78 18.63 5.17
CA GLY A 198 -6.71 19.32 6.46
C GLY A 198 -8.04 19.54 7.18
N VAL A 199 -9.17 19.16 6.58
CA VAL A 199 -10.50 19.23 7.21
C VAL A 199 -10.86 17.88 7.84
N ARG A 200 -11.30 17.90 9.10
CA ARG A 200 -11.81 16.73 9.83
C ARG A 200 -13.22 17.00 10.35
N ILE A 201 -14.08 16.00 10.27
CA ILE A 201 -15.40 16.05 10.93
C ILE A 201 -15.17 15.64 12.39
N LEU A 202 -15.50 16.53 13.32
CA LEU A 202 -15.58 16.18 14.74
C LEU A 202 -17.02 15.70 14.97
N GLU A 203 -17.18 14.45 15.37
CA GLU A 203 -18.47 13.97 15.89
C GLU A 203 -18.74 14.72 17.21
N VAL A 204 -19.90 15.38 17.29
CA VAL A 204 -20.38 16.14 18.46
C VAL A 204 -21.32 15.27 19.27
#